data_AF-A0A2X2BEG2-F1
#
_entry.id   AF-A0A2X2BEG2-F1
#
_cell.length_a   1.000
_cell.length_b   1.000
_cell.length_c   1.000
_cell.angle_alpha   90.00
_cell.angle_beta   90.00
_cell.angle_gamma   90.00
#
_symmetry.space_group_name_H-M   'P 1'
#
loop_
_entity.id
_entity.type
_entity.pdbx_description
1 polymer ?
#
loop_
_entity_poly.entity_id
_entity_poly.type
_entity_poly.pdbx_seq_one_letter_code
_entity_poly.pdbx_strand_id
1 'polypeptide(L)'
;MSKDKKKQCDYRFRFKLCPHCNEENDIAARRCVHCNEILVDPDDMLKAALKLKGALILRCGGMQLLSGQDEKGEWLKINYYDEEGTSVSERFRLKTPAQRKVFELKFLREHQRAPGVPFVWHNAQDIINQFDLLRYPDFIVAQKNKKDGFWQIRNKLFDYHGRFRKADTLY
;
A
#
# COMPACT_ATOMS: atom_id res chain seq x y z
N MET A 1 -8.10 -2.02 47.96
CA MET A 1 -8.15 -3.07 46.92
C MET A 1 -8.06 -2.40 45.56
N SER A 2 -6.88 -2.42 44.92
CA SER A 2 -6.73 -1.85 43.57
C SER A 2 -7.36 -2.82 42.58
N LYS A 3 -8.43 -2.41 41.89
CA LYS A 3 -9.01 -3.19 40.78
C LYS A 3 -7.96 -3.24 39.67
N ASP A 4 -7.42 -4.42 39.41
CA ASP A 4 -6.65 -4.67 38.18
C ASP A 4 -7.49 -4.27 36.97
N LYS A 5 -7.13 -3.14 36.36
CA LYS A 5 -7.77 -2.66 35.13
C LYS A 5 -7.27 -3.56 34.01
N LYS A 6 -8.13 -4.44 33.51
CA LYS A 6 -7.88 -5.17 32.26
C LYS A 6 -7.55 -4.15 31.16
N LYS A 7 -6.31 -4.18 30.65
CA LYS A 7 -5.86 -3.34 29.54
C LYS A 7 -6.09 -4.10 28.24
N GLN A 8 -6.78 -3.48 27.28
CA GLN A 8 -6.88 -4.01 25.92
C GLN A 8 -5.49 -3.94 25.26
N CYS A 9 -5.09 -5.00 24.56
CA CYS A 9 -3.88 -4.99 23.75
C CYS A 9 -3.98 -3.86 22.70
N ASP A 10 -2.95 -3.04 22.62
CA ASP A 10 -2.83 -1.88 21.74
C ASP A 10 -2.10 -2.21 20.42
N TYR A 11 -1.57 -3.43 20.29
CA TYR A 11 -0.89 -3.87 19.08
C TYR A 11 -1.86 -3.98 17.89
N ARG A 12 -1.47 -3.37 16.77
CA ARG A 12 -2.27 -3.34 15.53
C ARG A 12 -1.49 -3.98 14.38
N PHE A 13 -2.05 -5.06 13.83
CA PHE A 13 -1.54 -5.69 12.61
C PHE A 13 -1.70 -4.79 11.38
N ARG A 14 -2.78 -4.00 11.33
CA ARG A 14 -3.04 -2.97 10.33
C ARG A 14 -3.56 -1.72 11.01
N PHE A 15 -3.11 -0.57 10.54
CA PHE A 15 -3.48 0.72 11.07
C PHE A 15 -3.37 1.78 9.98
N LYS A 16 -3.97 2.95 10.20
CA LYS A 16 -3.68 4.17 9.46
C LYS A 16 -3.01 5.19 10.37
N LEU A 17 -2.01 5.87 9.83
CA LEU A 17 -1.31 6.93 10.57
C LEU A 17 -2.13 8.20 10.53
N CYS A 18 -2.22 8.89 11.67
CA CYS A 18 -2.77 10.24 11.70
C CYS A 18 -1.82 11.19 10.97
N PRO A 19 -2.27 11.97 9.96
CA PRO A 19 -1.40 12.91 9.28
C PRO A 19 -0.99 14.11 10.16
N HIS A 20 -1.65 14.31 11.30
CA HIS A 20 -1.38 15.43 12.22
C HIS A 20 -0.43 15.07 13.35
N CYS A 21 -0.52 13.85 13.90
CA CYS A 21 0.28 13.43 15.06
C CYS A 21 0.99 12.08 14.90
N ASN A 22 0.87 11.42 13.74
CA ASN A 22 1.44 10.10 13.44
C ASN A 22 0.97 8.94 14.33
N GLU A 23 -0.08 9.13 15.14
CA GLU A 23 -0.66 8.04 15.94
C GLU A 23 -1.17 6.90 15.05
N GLU A 24 -0.97 5.66 15.49
CA GLU A 24 -1.51 4.47 14.85
C GLU A 24 -2.99 4.29 15.20
N ASN A 25 -3.85 4.47 14.21
CA ASN A 25 -5.29 4.37 14.37
C ASN A 25 -5.82 3.09 13.76
N ASP A 26 -6.90 2.58 14.34
CA ASP A 26 -7.67 1.51 13.70
C ASP A 26 -8.02 1.89 12.26
N ILE A 27 -7.94 0.94 11.32
CA ILE A 27 -8.19 1.21 9.89
C ILE A 27 -9.60 1.80 9.66
N ALA A 28 -10.58 1.45 10.50
CA ALA A 28 -11.95 1.95 10.46
C ALA A 28 -12.15 3.26 11.25
N ALA A 29 -11.16 3.74 12.02
CA ALA A 29 -11.31 4.94 12.83
C ALA A 29 -11.58 6.19 11.98
N ARG A 30 -12.63 6.96 12.26
CA ARG A 30 -12.88 8.22 11.52
C ARG A 30 -12.12 9.42 12.09
N ARG A 31 -11.68 9.32 13.34
CA ARG A 31 -10.94 10.35 14.06
C ARG A 31 -9.73 9.74 14.74
N CYS A 32 -8.69 10.54 14.90
CA CYS A 32 -7.50 10.13 15.61
C CYS A 32 -7.83 9.89 17.09
N VAL A 33 -7.43 8.73 17.63
CA VAL A 33 -7.63 8.40 19.04
C VAL A 33 -6.83 9.29 19.99
N HIS A 34 -5.76 9.93 19.49
CA HIS A 34 -4.88 10.80 20.27
C HIS A 34 -5.27 12.28 20.15
N CYS A 35 -5.32 12.84 18.93
CA CYS A 35 -5.57 14.28 18.72
C CYS A 35 -7.00 14.63 18.28
N ASN A 36 -7.90 13.65 18.14
CA ASN A 36 -9.30 13.82 17.71
C ASN A 36 -9.53 14.45 16.32
N GLU A 37 -8.46 14.76 15.59
CA GLU A 37 -8.52 15.23 14.20
C GLU A 37 -9.17 14.19 13.28
N ILE A 38 -9.86 14.67 12.25
CA ILE A 38 -10.48 13.80 11.25
C ILE A 38 -9.36 13.08 10.49
N LEU A 39 -9.39 11.76 10.51
CA LEU A 39 -8.50 10.97 9.66
C LEU A 39 -9.03 11.07 8.24
N VAL A 40 -8.17 11.43 7.30
CA VAL A 40 -8.54 11.61 5.89
C VAL A 40 -9.33 10.39 5.42
N ASP A 41 -10.57 10.64 5.00
CA ASP A 41 -11.45 9.60 4.50
C ASP A 41 -10.93 9.13 3.13
N PRO A 42 -10.86 7.81 2.87
CA PRO A 42 -10.47 7.28 1.58
C PRO A 42 -11.24 7.88 0.39
N ASP A 43 -12.55 8.17 0.54
CA ASP A 43 -13.35 8.80 -0.52
C ASP A 43 -12.91 10.22 -0.80
N ASP A 44 -12.61 10.99 0.25
CA ASP A 44 -12.17 12.36 0.10
C ASP A 44 -10.76 12.42 -0.51
N MET A 45 -9.91 11.44 -0.20
CA MET A 45 -8.62 11.29 -0.86
C MET A 45 -8.76 10.98 -2.36
N LEU A 46 -9.67 10.07 -2.72
CA LEU A 46 -9.96 9.76 -4.13
C LEU A 46 -10.58 10.95 -4.85
N LYS A 47 -11.56 11.64 -4.26
CA LYS A 47 -12.15 12.87 -4.83
C LYS A 47 -11.11 13.98 -5.01
N ALA A 48 -10.21 14.16 -4.05
CA ALA A 48 -9.13 15.13 -4.15
C ALA A 48 -8.19 14.77 -5.31
N ALA A 49 -7.82 13.50 -5.44
CA ALA A 49 -6.99 13.01 -6.54
C ALA A 49 -7.66 13.23 -7.92
N LEU A 50 -8.97 13.02 -8.05
CA LEU A 50 -9.71 13.28 -9.30
C LEU A 50 -9.65 14.74 -9.75
N LYS A 51 -9.52 15.69 -8.81
CA LYS A 51 -9.43 17.12 -9.11
C LYS A 51 -8.02 17.55 -9.55
N LEU A 52 -7.00 16.74 -9.31
CA LEU A 52 -5.61 17.07 -9.64
C LEU A 52 -5.33 16.79 -11.11
N LYS A 53 -4.92 17.83 -11.85
CA LYS A 53 -4.50 17.68 -13.25
C LYS A 53 -3.27 16.77 -13.34
N GLY A 54 -3.38 15.72 -14.15
CA GLY A 54 -2.30 14.74 -14.35
C GLY A 54 -2.17 13.70 -13.22
N ALA A 55 -3.18 13.58 -12.36
CA ALA A 55 -3.35 12.41 -11.51
C ALA A 55 -4.02 11.27 -12.29
N LEU A 56 -3.69 10.04 -11.90
CA LEU A 56 -4.34 8.81 -12.32
C LEU A 56 -4.85 8.12 -11.07
N ILE A 57 -6.11 7.71 -11.11
CA ILE A 57 -6.67 6.77 -10.14
C ILE A 57 -6.87 5.46 -10.87
N LEU A 58 -6.04 4.48 -10.55
CA LEU A 58 -6.13 3.14 -11.06
C LEU A 58 -6.98 2.31 -10.10
N ARG A 59 -8.14 1.84 -10.57
CA ARG A 59 -8.96 0.85 -9.87
C ARG A 59 -8.31 -0.52 -10.08
N CYS A 60 -7.52 -0.95 -9.12
CA CYS A 60 -6.60 -2.06 -9.31
C CYS A 60 -7.37 -3.38 -9.26
N GLY A 61 -7.34 -4.14 -10.37
CA GLY A 61 -7.91 -5.48 -10.50
C GLY A 61 -6.87 -6.59 -10.54
N GLY A 62 -5.58 -6.24 -10.55
CA GLY A 62 -4.53 -7.25 -10.54
C GLY A 62 -3.14 -6.67 -10.34
N MET A 63 -2.21 -7.55 -9.99
CA MET A 63 -0.81 -7.24 -9.78
C MET A 63 0.07 -8.35 -10.38
N GLN A 64 1.19 -7.97 -10.97
CA GLN A 64 2.22 -8.88 -11.46
C GLN A 64 3.58 -8.49 -10.90
N LEU A 65 4.36 -9.49 -10.52
CA LEU A 65 5.74 -9.35 -10.09
C LEU A 65 6.70 -9.80 -11.20
N LEU A 66 7.70 -8.98 -11.49
CA LEU A 66 8.78 -9.29 -12.43
C LEU A 66 10.12 -9.02 -11.75
N SER A 67 11.06 -9.97 -11.83
CA SER A 67 12.40 -9.82 -11.30
C SER A 67 13.43 -9.61 -12.41
N GLY A 68 14.60 -9.14 -12.02
CA GLY A 68 15.77 -9.17 -12.88
C GLY A 68 17.01 -8.64 -12.18
N GLN A 69 18.09 -8.53 -12.93
CA GLN A 69 19.37 -8.03 -12.45
C GLN A 69 19.99 -7.12 -13.50
N ASP A 70 20.69 -6.08 -13.05
CA ASP A 70 21.56 -5.26 -13.89
C ASP A 70 22.83 -4.89 -13.08
N GLU A 71 23.68 -4.01 -13.61
CA GLU A 71 24.92 -3.55 -12.96
C GLU A 71 24.71 -3.04 -11.53
N LYS A 72 23.53 -2.46 -11.24
CA LYS A 72 23.16 -1.94 -9.93
C LYS A 72 22.56 -3.02 -9.02
N GLY A 73 22.52 -4.27 -9.47
CA GLY A 73 22.12 -5.46 -8.75
C GLY A 73 20.67 -5.89 -8.99
N GLU A 74 20.23 -6.82 -8.16
CA GLU A 74 18.90 -7.40 -8.23
C GLU A 74 17.80 -6.35 -8.02
N TRP A 75 16.69 -6.53 -8.72
CA TRP A 75 15.51 -5.71 -8.62
C TRP A 75 14.23 -6.52 -8.78
N LEU A 76 13.16 -5.98 -8.19
CA LEU A 76 11.79 -6.47 -8.32
C LEU A 76 10.91 -5.31 -8.81
N LYS A 77 10.21 -5.53 -9.92
CA LYS A 77 9.21 -4.61 -10.48
C LYS A 77 7.83 -5.16 -10.19
N ILE A 78 6.95 -4.28 -9.74
CA ILE A 78 5.55 -4.57 -9.51
C ILE A 78 4.74 -3.76 -10.52
N ASN A 79 3.95 -4.46 -11.34
CA ASN A 79 2.97 -3.84 -12.22
C ASN A 79 1.58 -4.04 -11.63
N TYR A 80 0.78 -2.98 -11.61
CA TYR A 80 -0.61 -3.00 -11.21
C TYR A 80 -1.47 -2.66 -12.42
N TYR A 81 -2.59 -3.35 -12.56
CA TYR A 81 -3.47 -3.24 -13.72
C TYR A 81 -4.90 -2.95 -13.27
N ASP A 82 -5.63 -2.18 -14.08
CA ASP A 82 -7.08 -2.15 -14.01
C ASP A 82 -7.72 -3.11 -15.02
N GLU A 83 -9.05 -3.19 -14.99
CA GLU A 83 -9.86 -4.02 -15.89
C GLU A 83 -9.78 -3.58 -17.36
N GLU A 84 -9.30 -2.37 -17.64
CA GLU A 84 -9.19 -1.79 -18.99
C GLU A 84 -7.77 -1.92 -19.56
N GLY A 85 -6.85 -2.54 -18.82
CA GLY A 85 -5.46 -2.75 -19.21
C GLY A 85 -4.54 -1.54 -18.97
N THR A 86 -5.04 -0.46 -18.36
CA THR A 86 -4.17 0.62 -17.86
C THR A 86 -3.26 0.05 -16.79
N SER A 87 -2.01 0.49 -16.77
CA SER A 87 -1.07 0.04 -15.76
C SER A 87 -0.19 1.14 -15.18
N VAL A 88 0.19 0.92 -13.94
CA VAL A 88 1.24 1.68 -13.25
C VAL A 88 2.22 0.70 -12.63
N SER A 89 3.47 1.10 -12.47
CA SER A 89 4.48 0.23 -11.90
C SER A 89 5.39 0.94 -10.93
N GLU A 90 5.89 0.20 -9.95
CA GLU A 90 7.01 0.61 -9.10
C GLU A 90 8.11 -0.45 -9.14
N ARG A 91 9.33 -0.04 -8.82
CA ARG A 91 10.50 -0.93 -8.84
C ARG A 91 11.34 -0.73 -7.60
N PHE A 92 11.68 -1.84 -6.95
CA PHE A 92 12.55 -1.89 -5.79
C PHE A 92 13.88 -2.53 -6.17
N ARG A 93 14.96 -1.96 -5.64
CA ARG A 93 16.26 -2.62 -5.63
C ARG A 93 16.33 -3.52 -4.40
N LEU A 94 17.02 -4.66 -4.50
CA LEU A 94 17.12 -5.63 -3.41
C LEU A 94 18.57 -5.96 -3.04
N LYS A 95 19.55 -5.23 -3.60
CA LYS A 95 20.99 -5.50 -3.43
C LYS A 95 21.49 -5.18 -2.02
N THR A 96 21.18 -4.00 -1.49
CA THR A 96 21.75 -3.54 -0.21
C THR A 96 20.76 -3.68 0.95
N PRO A 97 21.22 -3.83 2.20
CA PRO A 97 20.32 -3.93 3.36
C PRO A 97 19.32 -2.77 3.46
N ALA A 98 19.77 -1.54 3.17
CA ALA A 98 18.88 -0.37 3.16
C ALA A 98 17.79 -0.47 2.09
N GLN A 99 18.14 -0.94 0.89
CA GLN A 99 17.17 -1.14 -0.19
C GLN A 99 16.15 -2.23 0.15
N ARG A 100 16.61 -3.35 0.72
CA ARG A 100 15.73 -4.42 1.23
C ARG A 100 14.80 -3.89 2.32
N LYS A 101 15.31 -3.03 3.21
CA LYS A 101 14.49 -2.41 4.26
C LYS A 101 13.42 -1.48 3.70
N VAL A 102 13.75 -0.70 2.67
CA VAL A 102 12.77 0.15 1.97
C VAL A 102 11.68 -0.72 1.34
N PHE A 103 12.06 -1.82 0.68
CA PHE A 103 11.10 -2.78 0.12
C PHE A 103 10.18 -3.38 1.18
N GLU A 104 10.71 -3.84 2.31
CA GLU A 104 9.90 -4.34 3.43
C GLU A 104 8.87 -3.30 3.91
N LEU A 105 9.32 -2.08 4.14
CA LEU A 105 8.49 -1.01 4.71
C LEU A 105 7.45 -0.46 3.73
N LYS A 106 7.78 -0.37 2.44
CA LYS A 106 6.95 0.29 1.40
C LYS A 106 6.14 -0.69 0.56
N PHE A 107 6.48 -1.97 0.57
CA PHE A 107 5.77 -3.00 -0.18
C PHE A 107 5.25 -4.09 0.76
N LEU A 108 6.13 -4.91 1.35
CA LEU A 108 5.69 -6.11 2.09
C LEU A 108 4.73 -5.78 3.24
N ARG A 109 5.00 -4.73 4.02
CA ARG A 109 4.13 -4.33 5.14
C ARG A 109 2.68 -4.08 4.72
N GLU A 110 2.47 -3.55 3.52
CA GLU A 110 1.13 -3.23 3.00
C GLU A 110 0.50 -4.41 2.25
N HIS A 111 1.33 -5.15 1.50
CA HIS A 111 0.89 -6.18 0.56
C HIS A 111 0.79 -7.56 1.19
N GLN A 112 1.38 -7.82 2.34
CA GLN A 112 1.27 -9.13 2.97
C GLN A 112 -0.16 -9.35 3.51
N ARG A 113 -0.77 -10.48 3.13
CA ARG A 113 -2.13 -10.84 3.57
C ARG A 113 -2.22 -11.05 5.07
N ALA A 114 -1.17 -11.63 5.67
CA ALA A 114 -1.04 -11.87 7.10
C ALA A 114 0.08 -11.00 7.71
N PRO A 115 -0.19 -9.70 8.01
CA PRO A 115 0.77 -8.85 8.71
C PRO A 115 1.18 -9.46 10.05
N GLY A 116 2.42 -9.24 10.46
CA GLY A 116 2.98 -9.76 11.72
C GLY A 116 3.51 -11.19 11.63
N VAL A 117 3.17 -11.95 10.58
CA VAL A 117 3.86 -13.21 10.27
C VAL A 117 5.14 -12.89 9.48
N PRO A 118 6.30 -13.51 9.80
CA PRO A 118 7.51 -13.31 9.01
C PRO A 118 7.31 -13.70 7.55
N PHE A 119 7.61 -12.79 6.62
CA PHE A 119 7.74 -13.09 5.19
C PHE A 119 9.22 -13.36 4.92
N VAL A 120 9.59 -14.64 4.73
CA VAL A 120 11.00 -15.05 4.57
C VAL A 120 11.36 -15.04 3.09
N TRP A 121 12.42 -14.32 2.73
CA TRP A 121 12.90 -14.20 1.35
C TRP A 121 14.39 -13.84 1.30
N HIS A 122 15.11 -14.40 0.33
CA HIS A 122 16.53 -14.14 0.12
C HIS A 122 16.79 -13.34 -1.15
N ASN A 123 15.95 -13.52 -2.17
CA ASN A 123 16.08 -12.93 -3.50
C ASN A 123 14.68 -12.55 -4.06
N ALA A 124 14.64 -11.95 -5.24
CA ALA A 124 13.40 -11.54 -5.90
C ALA A 124 12.49 -12.72 -6.29
N GLN A 125 13.07 -13.86 -6.66
CA GLN A 125 12.34 -15.05 -7.07
C GLN A 125 11.58 -15.68 -5.89
N ASP A 126 12.16 -15.69 -4.70
CA ASP A 126 11.50 -16.17 -3.48
C ASP A 126 10.21 -15.39 -3.21
N ILE A 127 10.20 -14.09 -3.50
CA ILE A 127 9.02 -13.22 -3.34
C ILE A 127 7.97 -13.58 -4.39
N ILE A 128 8.38 -13.79 -5.65
CA ILE A 128 7.48 -14.18 -6.74
C ILE A 128 6.82 -15.54 -6.45
N ASN A 129 7.59 -16.50 -5.96
CA ASN A 129 7.09 -17.84 -5.62
C ASN A 129 6.08 -17.82 -4.46
N GLN A 130 6.07 -16.74 -3.67
CA GLN A 130 5.15 -16.52 -2.55
C GLN A 130 4.06 -15.49 -2.89
N PHE A 131 3.77 -15.26 -4.18
CA PHE A 131 2.79 -14.26 -4.62
C PHE A 131 1.41 -14.43 -3.96
N ASP A 132 0.97 -15.66 -3.70
CA ASP A 132 -0.34 -15.93 -3.08
C ASP A 132 -0.45 -15.40 -1.64
N LEU A 133 0.68 -15.18 -0.96
CA LEU A 133 0.72 -14.53 0.36
C LEU A 133 0.59 -13.01 0.29
N LEU A 134 0.59 -12.46 -0.93
CA LEU A 134 0.48 -11.03 -1.20
C LEU A 134 -0.93 -10.69 -1.73
N ARG A 135 -1.30 -9.42 -1.56
CA ARG A 135 -2.53 -8.81 -2.08
C ARG A 135 -2.19 -7.53 -2.81
N TYR A 136 -3.03 -7.17 -3.77
CA TYR A 136 -3.00 -5.87 -4.42
C TYR A 136 -3.92 -4.87 -3.70
N PRO A 137 -3.67 -3.56 -3.82
CA PRO A 137 -4.57 -2.54 -3.30
C PRO A 137 -5.89 -2.51 -4.08
N ASP A 138 -6.96 -1.98 -3.49
CA ASP A 138 -8.22 -1.72 -4.21
C ASP A 138 -8.06 -0.53 -5.19
N PHE A 139 -7.30 0.50 -4.79
CA PHE A 139 -7.00 1.67 -5.62
C PHE A 139 -5.53 2.10 -5.53
N ILE A 140 -5.01 2.63 -6.64
CA ILE A 140 -3.72 3.30 -6.68
C ILE A 140 -3.92 4.72 -7.19
N VAL A 141 -3.39 5.68 -6.44
CA VAL A 141 -3.28 7.06 -6.90
C VAL A 141 -1.85 7.28 -7.38
N ALA A 142 -1.71 7.62 -8.65
CA ALA A 142 -0.46 7.97 -9.28
C ALA A 142 -0.51 9.38 -9.84
N GLN A 143 0.66 9.98 -10.06
CA GLN A 143 0.79 11.29 -10.68
C GLN A 143 1.82 11.22 -11.79
N LYS A 144 1.51 11.84 -12.93
CA LYS A 144 2.45 11.90 -14.04
C LYS A 144 3.61 12.82 -13.64
N ASN A 145 4.82 12.26 -13.62
CA ASN A 145 6.02 13.04 -13.39
C ASN A 145 6.27 13.93 -14.61
N LYS A 146 6.39 15.24 -14.38
CA LYS A 146 6.55 16.25 -15.44
C LYS A 146 7.88 16.12 -16.18
N LYS A 147 8.91 15.53 -15.57
CA LYS A 147 10.26 15.46 -16.14
C LYS A 147 10.43 14.35 -17.18
N ASP A 148 9.87 13.17 -16.91
CA ASP A 148 10.12 11.95 -17.67
C ASP A 148 8.82 11.29 -18.17
N GLY A 149 7.66 11.84 -17.81
CA GLY A 149 6.35 11.37 -18.27
C GLY A 149 5.86 10.09 -17.60
N PHE A 150 6.64 9.49 -16.68
CA PHE A 150 6.28 8.25 -16.02
C PHE A 150 5.29 8.48 -14.87
N TRP A 151 4.48 7.46 -14.59
CA TRP A 151 3.58 7.47 -13.44
C TRP A 151 4.37 7.24 -12.15
N GLN A 152 4.26 8.18 -11.22
CA GLN A 152 4.76 8.02 -9.86
C GLN A 152 3.60 7.64 -8.94
N ILE A 153 3.67 6.45 -8.33
CA ILE A 153 2.70 6.02 -7.32
C ILE A 153 2.83 6.93 -6.09
N ARG A 154 1.72 7.54 -5.68
CA ARG A 154 1.62 8.43 -4.51
C ARG A 154 0.98 7.72 -3.33
N ASN A 155 -0.08 6.96 -3.59
CA ASN A 155 -0.75 6.21 -2.54
C ASN A 155 -1.34 4.91 -3.05
N LYS A 156 -1.43 3.93 -2.16
CA LYS A 156 -2.06 2.62 -2.36
C LYS A 156 -3.12 2.46 -1.29
N LEU A 157 -4.36 2.20 -1.69
CA LEU A 157 -5.49 2.02 -0.78
C LEU A 157 -5.85 0.56 -0.73
N PHE A 158 -5.82 0.00 0.47
CA PHE A 158 -6.26 -1.37 0.74
C PHE A 158 -7.49 -1.34 1.64
N ASP A 159 -8.23 -2.44 1.67
CA ASP A 159 -9.38 -2.62 2.55
C ASP A 159 -10.40 -1.48 2.40
N TYR A 160 -10.60 -1.00 1.17
CA TYR A 160 -11.47 0.13 0.88
C TYR A 160 -12.95 -0.24 1.08
N HIS A 161 -13.63 0.52 1.95
CA HIS A 161 -15.05 0.38 2.31
C HIS A 161 -15.79 1.71 2.14
N GLY A 162 -15.72 2.31 0.95
CA GLY A 162 -16.39 3.57 0.63
C GLY A 162 -17.34 3.46 -0.57
N ARG A 163 -17.69 4.61 -1.15
CA ARG A 163 -18.72 4.70 -2.21
C ARG A 163 -18.21 4.39 -3.62
N PHE A 164 -16.91 4.43 -3.86
CA PHE A 164 -16.32 4.15 -5.17
C PHE A 164 -16.31 2.64 -5.44
N ARG A 165 -16.71 2.22 -6.64
CA ARG A 165 -16.72 0.81 -7.04
C ARG A 165 -15.28 0.26 -7.14
N LYS A 166 -15.05 -0.94 -6.60
CA LYS A 166 -13.79 -1.71 -6.71
C LYS A 166 -13.78 -2.60 -7.96
N ALA A 167 -12.61 -3.11 -8.36
CA ALA A 167 -12.50 -3.99 -9.52
C ALA A 167 -13.30 -5.30 -9.31
N ASP A 168 -13.09 -5.96 -8.18
CA ASP A 168 -13.67 -7.29 -7.88
C ASP A 168 -15.16 -7.25 -7.51
N THR A 169 -15.80 -6.07 -7.53
CA THR A 169 -17.24 -5.93 -7.26
C THR A 169 -17.99 -5.92 -8.58
N LEU A 170 -18.41 -7.10 -9.02
CA LEU A 170 -19.46 -7.27 -10.03
C LEU A 170 -20.82 -7.10 -9.32
N TYR A 171 -21.44 -5.94 -9.55
CA TYR A 171 -22.79 -5.53 -9.12
C TYR A 171 -22.96 -5.15 -7.65
#